data_AF-A0A060BRH4-F1
#
_entry.id   AF-A0A060BRH4-F1
#
_cell.length_a   1.000
_cell.length_b   1.000
_cell.length_c   1.000
_cell.angle_alpha   90.00
_cell.angle_beta   90.00
_cell.angle_gamma   90.00
#
_symmetry.space_group_name_H-M   'P 1'
#
loop_
_entity.id
_entity.type
_entity.pdbx_description
1 polymer ?
#
loop_
_entity_poly.entity_id
_entity_poly.type
_entity_poly.pdbx_seq_one_letter_code
_entity_poly.pdbx_strand_id
1 'polypeptide(L)'
;MPWRRQILEGLLGADLVGFQRAEDARNFSQTVRRLLGYTVHRGIVETPAGAEIGGVSAEEDDSHDASDETTRPVRFGAYPISIDVASFAALGRDPEVQARAREIRHELGDPKKVLLGVDRLDYTKGIRHRIKAHGELLAEHRID
;
A
#
# COMPACT_ATOMS: atom_id res chain seq x y z
N MET A 1 -7.36 4.80 -16.94
CA MET A 1 -8.43 4.82 -15.92
C MET A 1 -9.39 5.97 -16.19
N PRO A 2 -10.66 5.70 -16.58
CA PRO A 2 -11.63 6.75 -16.90
C PRO A 2 -12.07 7.54 -15.65
N TRP A 3 -12.23 6.90 -14.49
CA TRP A 3 -12.67 7.54 -13.23
C TRP A 3 -11.53 8.14 -12.38
N ARG A 4 -10.38 8.46 -12.98
CA ARG A 4 -9.17 8.86 -12.23
C ARG A 4 -9.34 10.16 -11.43
N ARG A 5 -10.14 11.10 -11.93
CA ARG A 5 -10.39 12.37 -11.24
C ARG A 5 -11.28 12.17 -10.02
N GLN A 6 -12.41 11.49 -10.22
CA GLN A 6 -13.38 11.19 -9.16
C GLN A 6 -12.76 10.39 -8.01
N ILE A 7 -11.82 9.47 -8.31
CA ILE A 7 -11.09 8.74 -7.27
C ILE A 7 -10.23 9.71 -6.44
N LEU A 8 -9.52 10.65 -7.06
CA LEU A 8 -8.68 11.60 -6.33
C LEU A 8 -9.53 12.58 -5.50
N GLU A 9 -10.62 13.09 -6.07
CA GLU A 9 -11.59 13.94 -5.37
C GLU A 9 -12.19 13.18 -4.17
N GLY A 10 -12.58 11.91 -4.35
CA GLY A 10 -13.07 11.06 -3.26
C GLY A 10 -12.02 10.82 -2.16
N LEU A 11 -10.76 10.54 -2.52
CA LEU A 11 -9.67 10.40 -1.55
C LEU A 11 -9.41 11.70 -0.78
N LEU A 12 -9.50 12.83 -1.48
CA LEU A 12 -9.35 14.15 -0.89
C LEU A 12 -10.51 14.53 0.03
N GLY A 13 -11.61 13.78 0.08
CA GLY A 13 -12.66 13.95 1.09
C GLY A 13 -12.20 13.65 2.53
N ALA A 14 -11.10 12.91 2.72
CA ALA A 14 -10.53 12.64 4.04
C ALA A 14 -9.74 13.85 4.60
N ASP A 15 -9.47 13.86 5.90
CA ASP A 15 -8.54 14.83 6.51
C ASP A 15 -7.07 14.35 6.44
N LEU A 16 -6.87 13.04 6.30
CA LEU A 16 -5.58 12.40 6.19
C LEU A 16 -5.63 11.23 5.20
N VAL A 17 -4.70 11.21 4.25
CA VAL A 17 -4.48 10.09 3.31
C VAL A 17 -3.13 9.44 3.60
N GLY A 18 -3.15 8.18 4.05
CA GLY A 18 -1.96 7.42 4.40
C GLY A 18 -1.53 6.42 3.32
N PHE A 19 -0.22 6.32 3.07
CA PHE A 19 0.38 5.39 2.11
C PHE A 19 1.40 4.47 2.77
N GLN A 20 1.68 3.31 2.17
CA GLN A 20 2.71 2.40 2.68
C GLN A 20 4.13 2.93 2.44
N ARG A 21 4.37 3.59 1.30
CA ARG A 21 5.69 4.09 0.93
C ARG A 21 5.68 5.59 0.67
N ALA A 22 6.82 6.22 0.92
CA ALA A 22 7.03 7.63 0.58
C ALA A 22 6.89 7.89 -0.93
N GLU A 23 7.20 6.91 -1.76
CA GLU A 23 7.03 7.01 -3.21
C GLU A 23 5.55 7.07 -3.62
N ASP A 24 4.69 6.26 -3.01
CA ASP A 24 3.25 6.29 -3.26
C ASP A 24 2.65 7.64 -2.88
N ALA A 25 3.06 8.19 -1.73
CA ALA A 25 2.68 9.53 -1.29
C ALA A 25 3.15 10.63 -2.27
N ARG A 26 4.37 10.50 -2.82
CA ARG A 26 4.87 11.41 -3.87
C ARG A 26 4.04 11.28 -5.15
N ASN A 27 3.78 10.06 -5.61
CA ASN A 27 2.98 9.78 -6.79
C ASN A 27 1.56 10.36 -6.64
N PHE A 28 0.95 10.22 -5.48
CA PHE A 28 -0.33 10.85 -5.15
C PHE A 28 -0.25 12.38 -5.30
N SER A 29 0.72 13.04 -4.65
CA SER A 29 0.86 14.50 -4.73
C SER A 29 1.08 15.02 -6.16
N GLN A 30 1.88 14.30 -6.95
CA GLN A 30 2.13 14.63 -8.35
C GLN A 30 0.87 14.47 -9.19
N THR A 31 0.09 13.42 -8.93
CA THR A 31 -1.16 13.15 -9.64
C THR A 31 -2.22 14.19 -9.29
N VAL A 32 -2.34 14.59 -8.02
CA VAL A 32 -3.24 15.67 -7.57
C VAL A 32 -2.88 16.99 -8.26
N ARG A 33 -1.60 17.39 -8.22
CA ARG A 33 -1.14 18.61 -8.93
C ARG A 33 -1.44 18.54 -10.42
N ARG A 34 -1.15 17.41 -11.07
CA ARG A 34 -1.28 17.27 -12.53
C ARG A 34 -2.73 17.15 -13.01
N LEU A 35 -3.59 16.45 -12.26
CA LEU A 35 -4.94 16.14 -12.71
C LEU A 35 -6.00 17.09 -12.16
N LEU A 36 -5.82 17.63 -10.95
CA LEU A 36 -6.79 18.52 -10.30
C LEU A 36 -6.33 19.98 -10.24
N GLY A 37 -5.03 20.25 -10.43
CA GLY A 37 -4.48 21.62 -10.35
C GLY A 37 -4.33 22.16 -8.93
N TYR A 38 -4.61 21.36 -7.91
CA TYR A 38 -4.57 21.80 -6.52
C TYR A 38 -3.15 22.10 -6.03
N THR A 39 -3.04 23.09 -5.15
CA THR A 39 -1.79 23.42 -4.47
C THR A 39 -1.42 22.29 -3.52
N VAL A 40 -0.16 21.84 -3.61
CA VAL A 40 0.37 20.81 -2.72
C VAL A 40 1.68 21.29 -2.14
N HIS A 41 1.85 21.23 -0.83
CA HIS A 41 3.09 21.62 -0.18
C HIS A 41 3.26 20.86 1.15
N ARG A 42 4.49 20.45 1.49
CA ARG A 42 4.85 19.86 2.80
C ARG A 42 3.87 18.79 3.36
N GLY A 43 3.41 17.85 2.53
CA GLY A 43 2.49 16.80 2.97
C GLY A 43 1.04 17.29 3.17
N ILE A 44 0.68 18.42 2.58
CA ILE A 44 -0.67 19.00 2.61
C ILE A 44 -1.12 19.28 1.17
N VAL A 45 -2.35 18.95 0.86
CA VAL A 45 -3.09 19.39 -0.33
C VAL A 45 -4.11 20.44 0.12
N GLU A 46 -4.12 21.60 -0.52
CA GLU A 46 -5.17 22.60 -0.34
C GLU A 46 -6.33 22.26 -1.27
N THR A 47 -7.49 21.95 -0.70
CA THR A 47 -8.70 21.58 -1.45
C THR A 47 -9.72 22.70 -1.35
N PRO A 48 -10.46 23.05 -2.42
CA PRO A 48 -11.54 24.03 -2.32
C PRO A 48 -12.62 23.56 -1.32
N ALA A 49 -13.05 24.43 -0.41
CA ALA A 49 -14.12 24.12 0.53
C ALA A 49 -15.45 24.08 -0.24
N GLY A 50 -16.18 22.97 -0.14
CA GLY A 50 -17.44 22.77 -0.87
C GLY A 50 -17.30 22.04 -2.21
N ALA A 51 -16.10 21.54 -2.57
CA ALA A 51 -15.96 20.63 -3.70
C ALA A 51 -16.79 19.36 -3.46
N GLU A 52 -17.99 19.30 -4.04
CA GLU A 52 -18.85 18.12 -3.93
C GLU A 52 -18.20 16.91 -4.61
N ILE A 53 -18.24 15.76 -3.94
CA ILE A 53 -17.78 14.50 -4.50
C ILE A 53 -18.75 14.11 -5.64
N GLY A 54 -18.36 14.39 -6.88
CA GLY A 54 -19.10 14.01 -8.08
C GLY A 54 -19.79 15.15 -8.85
N GLY A 55 -19.45 16.41 -8.58
CA GLY A 55 -19.96 17.54 -9.35
C GLY A 55 -19.39 17.57 -10.77
N VAL A 56 -20.28 17.43 -11.77
CA VAL A 56 -20.03 17.81 -13.17
C VAL A 56 -19.44 19.22 -13.20
N SER A 57 -18.41 19.41 -14.02
CA SER A 57 -17.76 20.68 -14.33
C SER A 57 -18.74 21.85 -14.28
N ALA A 58 -18.60 22.69 -13.25
CA ALA A 58 -19.16 24.03 -13.29
C ALA A 58 -18.48 24.75 -14.46
N GLU A 59 -19.31 25.20 -15.39
CA GLU A 59 -18.93 26.01 -16.53
C GLU A 59 -18.11 27.23 -16.03
N GLU A 60 -17.07 27.57 -16.78
CA GLU A 60 -16.23 28.74 -16.55
C GLU A 60 -17.10 30.00 -16.69
N ASP A 61 -17.66 30.48 -15.56
CA ASP A 61 -18.28 31.80 -15.48
C ASP A 61 -17.23 32.81 -15.02
N ASP A 62 -16.70 33.53 -16.01
CA ASP A 62 -15.63 34.51 -15.94
C ASP A 62 -16.15 35.81 -15.29
N SER A 63 -16.47 35.77 -13.99
CA SER A 63 -16.63 36.98 -13.14
C SER A 63 -16.90 36.65 -11.66
N HIS A 64 -15.90 36.14 -10.92
CA HIS A 64 -15.96 36.15 -9.45
C HIS A 64 -14.68 36.77 -8.87
N ASP A 65 -14.91 37.81 -8.05
CA ASP A 65 -13.91 38.58 -7.31
C ASP A 65 -13.08 37.63 -6.42
N ALA A 66 -11.77 37.64 -6.58
CA ALA A 66 -10.83 36.64 -6.08
C ALA A 66 -10.49 36.77 -4.58
N SER A 67 -11.46 37.09 -3.73
CA SER A 67 -11.26 37.20 -2.29
C SER A 67 -12.21 36.29 -1.54
N ASP A 68 -11.65 35.18 -1.07
CA ASP A 68 -12.14 34.29 0.00
C ASP A 68 -12.80 32.96 -0.42
N GLU A 69 -12.28 32.31 -1.48
CA GLU A 69 -12.53 30.87 -1.67
C GLU A 69 -11.86 30.09 -0.53
N THR A 70 -12.66 29.67 0.45
CA THR A 70 -12.16 28.98 1.64
C THR A 70 -11.53 27.66 1.20
N THR A 71 -10.32 27.32 1.69
CA THR A 71 -9.68 26.03 1.39
C THR A 71 -9.65 25.14 2.62
N ARG A 72 -9.77 23.82 2.42
CA ARG A 72 -9.57 22.79 3.45
C ARG A 72 -8.23 22.08 3.23
N PRO A 73 -7.36 22.00 4.25
CA PRO A 73 -6.10 21.27 4.15
C PRO A 73 -6.32 19.77 4.34
N VAL A 74 -5.80 18.96 3.41
CA VAL A 74 -5.77 17.49 3.51
C VAL A 74 -4.35 17.02 3.70
N ARG A 75 -4.06 16.33 4.79
CA ARG A 75 -2.71 15.82 5.08
C ARG A 75 -2.47 14.52 4.31
N PHE A 76 -1.24 14.28 3.89
CA PHE A 76 -0.84 13.00 3.34
C PHE A 76 0.59 12.62 3.74
N GLY A 77 0.85 11.32 3.83
CA GLY A 77 2.16 10.83 4.24
C GLY A 77 2.32 9.32 4.12
N ALA A 78 3.55 8.85 4.37
CA ALA A 78 3.86 7.43 4.44
C ALA A 78 3.79 6.94 5.89
N TYR A 79 2.94 5.94 6.12
CA TYR A 79 2.71 5.29 7.40
C TYR A 79 2.75 3.77 7.17
N PRO A 80 3.97 3.18 7.11
CA PRO A 80 4.12 1.75 6.87
C PRO A 80 3.42 0.94 7.98
N ILE A 81 2.54 0.03 7.58
CA ILE A 81 1.89 -0.88 8.53
C ILE A 81 2.90 -1.90 9.05
N SER A 82 2.78 -2.25 10.33
CA SER A 82 3.58 -3.28 10.98
C SER A 82 2.69 -4.26 11.73
N ILE A 83 3.31 -5.30 12.27
CA ILE A 83 2.67 -6.28 13.15
C ILE A 83 2.93 -5.95 14.61
N ASP A 84 2.14 -6.54 15.51
CA ASP A 84 2.50 -6.62 16.92
C ASP A 84 3.67 -7.61 17.11
N VAL A 85 4.88 -7.08 17.04
CA VAL A 85 6.12 -7.87 17.14
C VAL A 85 6.20 -8.64 18.45
N ALA A 86 5.72 -8.06 19.55
CA ALA A 86 5.82 -8.68 20.87
C ALA A 86 4.92 -9.92 20.96
N SER A 87 3.68 -9.81 20.49
CA SER A 87 2.73 -10.92 20.45
C SER A 87 3.24 -12.08 19.58
N PHE A 88 3.73 -11.80 18.36
CA PHE A 88 4.28 -12.85 17.48
C PHE A 88 5.56 -13.48 18.05
N ALA A 89 6.43 -12.70 18.69
CA ALA A 89 7.63 -13.22 19.32
C ALA A 89 7.32 -14.08 20.56
N ALA A 90 6.24 -13.77 21.29
CA ALA A 90 5.76 -14.61 22.38
C ALA A 90 5.17 -15.92 21.84
N LEU A 91 4.29 -15.84 20.84
CA LEU A 91 3.68 -17.01 20.19
C LEU A 91 4.75 -17.94 19.59
N GLY A 92 5.78 -17.37 18.96
CA GLY A 92 6.89 -18.15 18.41
C GLY A 92 7.73 -18.88 19.46
N ARG A 93 7.66 -18.50 20.74
CA ARG A 93 8.34 -19.19 21.86
C ARG A 93 7.43 -20.16 22.62
N ASP A 94 6.15 -20.21 22.29
CA ASP A 94 5.20 -21.10 22.92
C ASP A 94 5.64 -22.57 22.76
N PRO A 95 5.73 -23.36 23.84
CA PRO A 95 6.13 -24.76 23.78
C PRO A 95 5.28 -25.62 22.84
N GLU A 96 3.98 -25.38 22.74
CA GLU A 96 3.09 -26.13 21.84
C GLU A 96 3.37 -25.79 20.37
N VAL A 97 3.57 -24.50 20.05
CA VAL A 97 3.96 -24.05 18.72
C VAL A 97 5.30 -24.67 18.31
N GLN A 98 6.26 -24.69 19.23
CA GLN A 98 7.57 -25.31 19.01
C GLN A 98 7.48 -26.83 18.83
N ALA A 99 6.61 -27.51 19.58
CA ALA A 99 6.34 -28.92 19.41
C ALA A 99 5.74 -29.23 18.04
N ARG A 100 4.72 -28.48 17.61
CA ARG A 100 4.10 -28.66 16.30
C ARG A 100 5.08 -28.36 15.16
N ALA A 101 5.95 -27.37 15.31
CA ALA A 101 6.98 -27.07 14.32
C ALA A 101 8.00 -28.23 14.17
N ARG A 102 8.37 -28.90 15.26
CA ARG A 102 9.21 -30.11 15.22
C ARG A 102 8.49 -31.27 14.55
N GLU A 103 7.21 -31.47 14.87
CA GLU A 103 6.38 -32.51 14.29
C GLU A 103 6.25 -32.35 12.77
N ILE A 104 5.94 -31.14 12.28
CA ILE A 104 5.89 -30.83 10.84
C ILE A 104 7.22 -31.15 10.15
N ARG A 105 8.35 -30.83 10.79
CA ARG A 105 9.67 -31.15 10.22
C ARG A 105 9.90 -32.66 10.14
N HIS A 106 9.49 -33.39 11.17
CA HIS A 106 9.58 -34.85 11.19
C HIS A 106 8.69 -35.49 10.12
N GLU A 107 7.45 -35.01 9.95
CA GLU A 107 6.53 -35.42 8.89
C GLU A 107 7.11 -35.21 7.48
N LEU A 108 8.01 -34.23 7.31
CA LEU A 108 8.73 -33.95 6.06
C LEU A 108 10.01 -34.79 5.86
N GLY A 109 10.32 -35.74 6.76
CA GLY A 109 11.51 -36.60 6.67
C GLY A 109 12.78 -35.99 7.27
N ASP A 110 12.63 -35.15 8.30
CA ASP A 110 13.73 -34.49 9.02
C ASP A 110 14.75 -33.78 8.11
N PRO A 111 14.31 -32.93 7.16
CA PRO A 111 15.20 -32.28 6.22
C PRO A 111 16.12 -31.28 6.94
N LYS A 112 17.36 -31.17 6.42
CA LYS A 112 18.33 -30.17 6.89
C LYS A 112 17.81 -28.74 6.69
N LYS A 113 17.04 -28.49 5.62
CA LYS A 113 16.52 -27.18 5.24
C LYS A 113 15.04 -27.29 4.86
N VAL A 114 14.24 -26.32 5.28
CA VAL A 114 12.84 -26.18 4.86
C VAL A 114 12.69 -24.80 4.26
N LEU A 115 12.19 -24.74 3.02
CA LEU A 115 11.79 -23.48 2.38
C LEU A 115 10.27 -23.32 2.57
N LEU A 116 9.85 -22.20 3.14
CA LEU A 116 8.44 -21.91 3.43
C LEU A 116 8.03 -20.59 2.78
N GLY A 117 6.88 -20.58 2.12
CA GLY A 117 6.22 -19.38 1.63
C GLY A 117 4.76 -19.39 2.05
N VAL A 118 4.30 -18.30 2.67
CA VAL A 118 2.91 -18.14 3.12
C VAL A 118 2.34 -16.90 2.45
N ASP A 119 1.49 -17.10 1.44
CA ASP A 119 0.92 -16.04 0.62
C ASP A 119 -0.52 -16.38 0.23
N ARG A 120 -1.31 -15.35 -0.09
CA ARG A 120 -2.55 -15.56 -0.86
C ARG A 120 -2.21 -16.02 -2.27
N LEU A 121 -3.09 -16.81 -2.88
CA LEU A 121 -2.95 -17.23 -4.28
C LEU A 121 -3.28 -16.07 -5.24
N ASP A 122 -2.32 -15.16 -5.37
CA ASP A 122 -2.42 -13.92 -6.15
C ASP A 122 -1.17 -13.75 -7.01
N TYR A 123 -1.34 -13.31 -8.27
CA TYR A 123 -0.24 -13.21 -9.24
C TYR A 123 0.84 -12.19 -8.83
N THR A 124 0.51 -11.23 -7.97
CA THR A 124 1.44 -10.22 -7.44
C THR A 124 2.42 -10.77 -6.40
N LYS A 125 2.19 -11.99 -5.89
CA LYS A 125 3.01 -12.59 -4.81
C LYS A 125 4.27 -13.28 -5.29
N GLY A 126 4.47 -13.39 -6.60
CA GLY A 126 5.71 -13.94 -7.16
C GLY A 126 5.92 -15.43 -6.90
N ILE A 127 4.87 -16.19 -6.55
CA ILE A 127 4.95 -17.63 -6.24
C ILE A 127 5.61 -18.41 -7.38
N ARG A 128 5.21 -18.14 -8.63
CA ARG A 128 5.79 -18.79 -9.83
C ARG A 128 7.29 -18.52 -9.96
N HIS A 129 7.74 -17.30 -9.64
CA HIS A 129 9.15 -16.94 -9.71
C HIS A 129 9.98 -17.70 -8.67
N ARG A 130 9.47 -17.85 -7.44
CA ARG A 130 10.15 -18.63 -6.40
C ARG A 130 10.28 -20.11 -6.75
N ILE A 131 9.21 -20.71 -7.27
CA ILE A 131 9.22 -22.11 -7.71
C ILE A 131 10.20 -22.31 -8.86
N LYS A 132 10.17 -21.41 -9.86
CA LYS A 132 11.10 -21.45 -10.99
C LYS A 132 12.56 -21.36 -10.54
N ALA A 133 12.89 -20.39 -9.70
CA ALA A 133 14.26 -20.22 -9.19
C ALA A 133 14.72 -21.46 -8.39
N HIS A 134 13.84 -22.06 -7.59
CA HIS A 134 14.16 -23.31 -6.90
C HIS A 134 14.43 -24.46 -7.88
N GLY A 135 13.62 -24.60 -8.93
CA GLY A 135 13.83 -25.60 -9.97
C GLY A 135 15.16 -25.40 -10.73
N GLU A 136 15.52 -24.16 -11.04
CA GLU A 136 16.82 -23.83 -11.66
C GLU A 136 17.99 -24.19 -10.74
N LEU A 137 17.91 -23.86 -9.45
CA LEU A 137 18.95 -24.21 -8.48
C LEU A 137 19.14 -25.74 -8.35
N LEU A 138 18.05 -26.51 -8.40
CA LEU A 138 18.11 -27.97 -8.41
C LEU A 138 18.75 -28.50 -9.70
N ALA A 139 18.33 -27.98 -10.85
CA ALA A 139 18.86 -28.39 -12.16
C ALA A 139 20.35 -28.05 -12.33
N GLU A 140 20.81 -26.97 -11.70
CA GLU A 140 22.21 -26.54 -11.67
C GLU A 140 23.05 -27.26 -10.58
N HIS A 141 22.46 -28.16 -9.79
CA HIS A 141 23.10 -28.83 -8.65
C HIS A 141 23.71 -27.84 -7.62
N ARG A 142 23.10 -26.67 -7.48
CA ARG A 142 23.54 -25.64 -6.52
C ARG A 142 22.91 -25.81 -5.15
N ILE A 143 21.85 -26.61 -5.09
CA ILE A 143 21.20 -27.07 -3.86
C ILE A 143 20.92 -28.57 -4.00
N ASP A 144 20.93 -29.25 -2.85
CA ASP A 144 20.76 -30.70 -2.73
C ASP A 144 19.28 -31.11 -2.85
#